data_AF-A0A1M7RGH3-F1
#
_entry.id   AF-A0A1M7RGH3-F1
#
_cell.length_a   1.000
_cell.length_b   1.000
_cell.length_c   1.000
_cell.angle_alpha   90.00
_cell.angle_beta   90.00
_cell.angle_gamma   90.00
#
_symmetry.space_group_name_H-M   'P 1'
#
loop_
_entity.id
_entity.type
_entity.pdbx_description
1 polymer ?
#
loop_
_entity_poly.entity_id
_entity_poly.type
_entity_poly.pdbx_seq_one_letter_code
_entity_poly.pdbx_strand_id
1 'polypeptide(L)' 'VEDPSYAFALSRLSTQDLRYTPVGVFRSVQRPTYDTEMAAQLTTAQARGEANLQKLILGNDTWTVA' A
#
# COMPACT_ATOMS: atom_id res chain seq x y z
N VAL A 1 5.02 -13.20 12.45
CA VAL A 1 4.93 -12.37 13.67
C VAL A 1 4.49 -10.98 13.25
N GLU A 2 3.27 -10.58 13.60
CA GLU A 2 2.74 -9.26 13.18
C GLU A 2 3.36 -8.11 13.97
N ASP A 3 3.65 -8.33 15.26
CA ASP A 3 4.24 -7.32 16.13
C ASP A 3 5.73 -7.12 15.83
N PRO A 4 6.16 -5.94 15.33
CA PRO A 4 7.55 -5.68 15.01
C PRO A 4 8.38 -5.24 16.23
N SER A 5 7.77 -5.07 17.40
CA SER A 5 8.41 -4.46 18.59
C SER A 5 9.67 -5.18 19.03
N TYR A 6 9.66 -6.51 19.04
CA TYR A 6 10.80 -7.33 19.44
C TYR A 6 11.99 -7.20 18.47
N ALA A 7 11.74 -7.26 17.16
CA ALA A 7 12.77 -7.09 16.14
C ALA A 7 13.40 -5.68 16.18
N PHE A 8 12.59 -4.64 16.43
CA PHE A 8 13.09 -3.29 16.62
C PHE A 8 13.90 -3.13 17.91
N ALA A 9 13.50 -3.79 19.00
CA ALA A 9 14.28 -3.80 20.25
C ALA A 9 15.66 -4.44 20.03
N LEU A 10 15.73 -5.57 19.33
CA LEU A 10 16.99 -6.23 18.97
C LEU A 10 17.91 -5.32 18.13
N SER A 11 17.38 -4.58 17.17
CA SER A 11 18.20 -3.66 16.34
C SER A 11 18.86 -2.52 17.12
N ARG A 12 18.37 -2.21 18.32
CA ARG A 12 18.82 -1.09 19.17
C ARG A 12 19.63 -1.56 20.39
N LEU A 13 19.81 -2.86 20.59
CA LEU A 13 20.59 -3.39 21.72
C LEU A 13 22.07 -2.99 21.65
N SER A 14 22.63 -2.89 20.44
CA SER A 14 24.04 -2.52 20.24
C SER A 14 24.33 -1.03 20.49
N THR A 15 23.33 -0.15 20.54
CA THR A 15 23.57 1.29 20.79
C THR A 15 23.89 1.58 22.25
N GLN A 16 23.61 0.64 23.16
CA GLN A 16 23.83 0.80 24.61
C GLN A 16 25.07 0.05 25.10
N ASP A 17 25.37 -1.12 24.54
CA ASP A 17 26.54 -1.92 24.91
C ASP A 17 27.07 -2.70 23.70
N LEU A 18 28.25 -2.29 23.21
CA LEU A 18 28.89 -2.90 22.04
C LEU A 18 29.33 -4.35 22.28
N ARG A 19 29.41 -4.80 23.55
CA ARG A 19 29.77 -6.19 23.91
C ARG A 19 28.71 -7.20 23.46
N TYR A 20 27.46 -6.77 23.30
CA TYR A 20 26.35 -7.61 22.86
C TYR A 20 25.73 -7.05 21.58
N THR A 21 26.49 -7.14 20.48
CA THR A 21 26.01 -6.74 19.16
C THR A 21 25.28 -7.91 18.50
N PRO A 22 23.94 -7.90 18.41
CA PRO A 22 23.21 -8.96 17.72
C PRO A 22 23.49 -8.91 16.22
N VAL A 23 23.55 -10.08 15.57
CA VAL A 23 23.83 -10.23 14.13
C VAL A 23 22.79 -11.15 13.49
N GLY A 24 22.50 -10.92 12.20
CA GLY A 24 21.57 -11.73 11.40
C GLY A 24 20.31 -10.96 10.97
N VAL A 25 19.31 -11.69 10.49
CA VAL A 25 18.04 -11.11 10.02
C VAL A 25 17.09 -10.94 11.21
N PHE A 26 16.88 -9.70 11.65
CA PHE A 26 15.97 -9.41 12.77
C PHE A 26 14.50 -9.47 12.38
N ARG A 27 14.17 -9.18 11.12
CA ARG A 27 12.81 -9.22 10.59
C ARG A 27 12.82 -9.64 9.12
N SER A 28 12.14 -10.74 8.84
CA SER A 28 11.83 -11.20 7.47
C SER A 28 10.31 -11.22 7.33
N VAL A 29 9.78 -10.33 6.50
CA VAL A 29 8.33 -10.22 6.27
C VAL A 29 8.06 -10.04 4.79
N GLN A 30 7.04 -10.73 4.29
CA GLN A 30 6.50 -10.50 2.97
C GLN A 30 5.44 -9.40 3.08
N ARG A 31 5.67 -8.24 2.46
CA ARG A 31 4.67 -7.18 2.29
C ARG A 31 4.67 -6.72 0.84
N PRO A 32 3.51 -6.42 0.26
CA PRO A 32 3.45 -5.91 -1.10
C PRO A 32 4.19 -4.57 -1.19
N THR A 33 4.73 -4.30 -2.37
CA THR A 33 5.34 -3.00 -2.66
C THR A 33 4.26 -2.01 -3.03
N TYR A 34 4.56 -0.72 -2.87
CA TYR A 34 3.67 0.35 -3.31
C TYR A 34 3.22 0.18 -4.76
N ASP A 35 4.16 -0.11 -5.67
CA ASP A 35 3.88 -0.28 -7.10
C ASP A 35 2.93 -1.46 -7.36
N THR A 36 3.12 -2.58 -6.65
CA THR A 36 2.25 -3.74 -6.75
C THR A 36 0.82 -3.40 -6.32
N GLU A 37 0.66 -2.67 -5.21
CA GLU A 37 -0.66 -2.26 -4.73
C GLU A 37 -1.30 -1.21 -5.66
N MET A 38 -0.51 -0.27 -6.19
CA MET A 38 -1.00 0.74 -7.14
C MET A 38 -1.51 0.10 -8.44
N ALA A 39 -0.77 -0.86 -8.99
CA ALA A 39 -1.19 -1.62 -10.16
C ALA A 39 -2.46 -2.45 -9.91
N ALA A 40 -2.59 -3.03 -8.72
CA ALA A 40 -3.79 -3.77 -8.32
C ALA A 40 -5.04 -2.86 -8.23
N GLN A 41 -4.87 -1.63 -7.74
CA GLN A 41 -5.94 -0.63 -7.71
C GLN A 41 -6.40 -0.26 -9.13
N LEU A 42 -5.46 -0.04 -10.06
CA LEU A 42 -5.78 0.27 -11.45
C LEU A 42 -6.53 -0.89 -12.13
N THR A 43 -6.07 -2.12 -11.94
CA THR A 43 -6.73 -3.33 -12.47
C THR A 43 -8.16 -3.43 -11.96
N THR A 44 -8.36 -3.18 -10.65
CA THR A 44 -9.67 -3.19 -10.01
C THR A 44 -10.58 -2.09 -10.56
N ALA A 45 -10.04 -0.90 -10.84
CA ALA A 45 -10.79 0.21 -11.41
C ALA A 45 -11.23 -0.09 -12.85
N GLN A 46 -10.33 -0.66 -13.67
CA GLN A 46 -10.62 -1.05 -15.06
C GLN A 46 -11.70 -2.14 -15.14
N ALA A 47 -11.73 -3.07 -14.18
CA ALA A 47 -12.76 -4.11 -14.12
C ALA A 47 -14.20 -3.56 -13.93
N ARG A 48 -14.36 -2.30 -13.51
CA ARG A 48 -15.68 -1.63 -13.37
C ARG A 48 -16.25 -1.11 -14.69
N GLY A 49 -15.53 -1.28 -15.80
CA GLY A 49 -15.92 -0.81 -17.13
C GLY A 49 -15.52 0.64 -17.40
N GLU A 50 -15.66 1.06 -18.66
CA GLU A 50 -15.33 2.43 -19.06
C GLU A 50 -16.23 3.46 -18.37
N ALA A 51 -15.60 4.48 -17.78
CA ALA A 51 -16.33 5.62 -17.25
C ALA A 51 -16.88 6.46 -18.40
N ASN A 52 -18.20 6.69 -18.40
CA ASN A 52 -18.82 7.58 -19.38
C ASN A 52 -18.66 9.05 -18.93
N LEU A 53 -17.59 9.69 -19.41
CA LEU A 53 -17.27 11.08 -19.12
C LEU A 53 -18.41 12.03 -19.56
N GLN A 54 -19.03 11.75 -20.70
CA GLN A 54 -20.14 12.54 -21.22
C GLN A 54 -21.30 12.56 -20.22
N LYS A 55 -21.67 11.39 -19.69
CA LYS A 55 -22.71 11.25 -18.65
C LYS A 55 -22.32 11.95 -17.35
N LEU A 56 -21.05 11.91 -16.96
CA LEU A 56 -20.57 12.60 -15.76
C LEU A 56 -20.70 14.13 -15.88
N ILE A 57 -20.32 14.68 -17.03
CA ILE A 57 -20.35 16.13 -17.29
C ILE A 57 -21.78 16.63 -17.43
N LEU A 58 -22.60 15.91 -18.18
CA LEU A 58 -24.00 16.30 -18.41
C LEU A 58 -24.86 16.09 -17.16
N GLY A 59 -24.45 15.20 -16.25
CA GLY A 59 -25.29 14.77 -15.14
C GLY A 59 -26.48 13.94 -15.64
N ASN A 60 -27.36 13.56 -14.72
CA ASN A 60 -28.52 12.72 -15.04
C ASN A 60 -29.67 13.49 -15.72
N ASP A 61 -29.68 14.83 -15.62
CA ASP A 61 -30.81 15.67 -15.99
C ASP A 61 -30.43 16.66 -17.10
N THR A 62 -30.19 16.16 -18.32
CA THR A 62 -30.15 17.03 -19.50
C THR A 62 -31.43 16.92 -20.29
N TRP A 63 -32.08 18.06 -20.52
CA TRP A 63 -33.25 18.17 -21.37
C TRP A 63 -32.79 18.71 -22.72
N THR A 64 -33.07 17.97 -23.80
CA THR A 64 -32.84 18.41 -25.18
C THR A 64 -34.00 19.28 -25.64
N VAL A 65 -33.70 20.49 -26.14
CA VAL A 65 -34.69 21.37 -26.78
C VAL A 65 -34.71 21.09 -28.28
N ALA A 66 -35.89 20.82 -28.83
CA ALA A 66 -36.14 20.61 -30.26
C ALA A 66 -36.81 21.84 -30.88
#